data_AF-A0A1Y2MZP8-F1
#
_entry.id   AF-A0A1Y2MZP8-F1
#
_cell.length_a   1.000
_cell.length_b   1.000
_cell.length_c   1.000
_cell.angle_alpha   90.00
_cell.angle_beta   90.00
_cell.angle_gamma   90.00
#
_symmetry.space_group_name_H-M   'P 1'
#
loop_
_entity.id
_entity.type
_entity.pdbx_description
1 polymer ?
#
loop_
_entity_poly.entity_id
_entity_poly.type
_entity_poly.pdbx_seq_one_letter_code
_entity_poly.pdbx_strand_id
1 'polypeptide(L)'
;MRCSLPGQAAGWARGRPCSSVALVPDGGVWSVLLVAAAQAAYGFGLGLEDPNKLGCRQAVTPAGMQGRMNATMRSVNRTMAVVGALAGGVLGDRIGLQPTLWLAVVVVSVAAAVIAFSPLRGARRDADERAT
;
A
#
# COMPACT_ATOMS: atom_id res chain seq x y z
N MET A 1 34.98 -27.03 24.65
CA MET A 1 33.61 -27.53 24.39
C MET A 1 33.04 -26.78 23.20
N ARG A 2 33.13 -27.40 22.02
CA ARG A 2 32.61 -26.89 20.74
C ARG A 2 31.40 -27.76 20.41
N CYS A 3 30.20 -27.16 20.42
CA CYS A 3 29.01 -27.84 19.91
C CYS A 3 29.06 -27.83 18.38
N SER A 4 29.34 -29.00 17.80
CA SER A 4 29.11 -29.30 16.40
C SER A 4 27.63 -29.62 16.20
N LEU A 5 26.92 -28.82 15.41
CA LEU A 5 25.61 -29.22 14.87
C LEU A 5 25.82 -29.93 13.52
N PRO A 6 25.33 -31.17 13.36
CA PRO A 6 25.34 -31.86 12.08
C PRO A 6 24.24 -31.33 11.15
N GLY A 7 24.45 -31.56 9.86
CA GLY A 7 23.67 -31.02 8.76
C GLY A 7 22.16 -31.27 8.83
N GLN A 8 21.40 -30.20 8.64
CA GLN A 8 19.97 -30.19 8.30
C GLN A 8 19.81 -29.63 6.88
N ALA A 9 20.49 -30.25 5.91
CA ALA A 9 20.22 -30.07 4.49
C ALA A 9 19.16 -31.12 4.09
N ALA A 10 17.89 -30.85 4.44
CA ALA A 10 16.77 -31.71 4.14
C ALA A 10 15.71 -30.96 3.31
N GLY A 11 15.73 -31.17 2.00
CA GLY A 11 14.51 -31.52 1.24
C GLY A 11 13.48 -30.44 0.91
N TRP A 12 13.88 -29.33 0.26
CA TRP A 12 12.93 -28.29 -0.21
C TRP A 12 12.66 -28.41 -1.71
N ALA A 13 13.16 -29.48 -2.34
CA ALA A 13 12.97 -29.77 -3.75
C ALA A 13 12.18 -31.08 -3.92
N ARG A 14 10.84 -30.99 -3.82
CA ARG A 14 9.95 -31.76 -4.71
C ARG A 14 8.47 -31.37 -4.57
N GLY A 15 7.93 -30.85 -5.66
CA GLY A 15 6.55 -31.11 -6.05
C GLY A 15 5.55 -30.00 -5.73
N ARG A 16 5.56 -28.93 -6.53
CA ARG A 16 4.34 -28.37 -7.16
C ARG A 16 4.70 -27.30 -8.21
N PRO A 17 4.01 -27.30 -9.36
CA PRO A 17 4.50 -26.70 -10.60
C PRO A 17 4.51 -25.18 -10.58
N CYS A 18 5.64 -24.61 -11.01
CA CYS A 18 5.84 -23.21 -11.39
C CYS A 18 5.05 -22.80 -12.65
N SER A 19 3.82 -23.27 -12.84
CA SER A 19 3.01 -23.00 -14.03
C SER A 19 2.08 -21.79 -13.88
N SER A 20 2.08 -21.10 -12.74
CA SER A 20 1.27 -19.87 -12.54
C SER A 20 2.09 -18.57 -12.53
N VAL A 21 3.39 -18.61 -12.85
CA VAL A 21 4.15 -17.40 -13.27
C VAL A 21 3.90 -17.11 -14.77
N ALA A 22 2.80 -17.63 -15.33
CA ALA A 22 2.46 -17.53 -16.76
C ALA A 22 1.63 -16.28 -17.12
N LEU A 23 1.57 -15.28 -16.23
CA LEU A 23 1.05 -13.94 -16.56
C LEU A 23 1.97 -12.84 -16.02
N VAL A 24 3.29 -13.09 -16.10
CA VAL A 24 4.20 -12.00 -16.42
C VAL A 24 4.11 -11.85 -17.94
N PRO A 25 3.69 -10.70 -18.50
CA PRO A 25 3.78 -10.48 -19.94
C PRO A 25 5.24 -10.74 -20.30
N ASP A 26 5.47 -11.66 -21.25
CA ASP A 26 6.78 -12.17 -21.68
C ASP A 26 7.90 -11.23 -21.25
N GLY A 27 8.69 -11.63 -20.25
CA GLY A 27 9.58 -10.80 -19.42
C GLY A 27 10.67 -10.04 -20.19
N GLY A 28 10.23 -9.17 -21.10
CA GLY A 28 11.01 -8.27 -21.90
C GLY A 28 11.04 -6.89 -21.25
N VAL A 29 11.92 -6.05 -21.78
CA VAL A 29 12.19 -4.70 -21.27
C VAL A 29 10.92 -3.88 -21.06
N TRP A 30 9.88 -4.06 -21.88
CA TRP A 30 8.61 -3.35 -21.76
C TRP A 30 7.85 -3.64 -20.46
N SER A 31 7.82 -4.90 -20.01
CA SER A 31 7.16 -5.26 -18.74
C SER A 31 7.86 -4.59 -17.54
N VAL A 32 9.19 -4.58 -17.55
CA VAL A 32 10.03 -3.94 -16.54
C VAL A 32 9.83 -2.43 -16.55
N LEU A 33 9.82 -1.81 -17.73
CA LEU A 33 9.58 -0.36 -17.86
C LEU A 33 8.19 0.04 -17.39
N LEU A 34 7.15 -0.74 -17.69
CA LEU A 34 5.79 -0.48 -17.22
C LEU A 34 5.69 -0.57 -15.70
N VAL A 35 6.27 -1.62 -15.09
CA VAL A 35 6.30 -1.77 -13.63
C VAL A 35 7.12 -0.65 -12.98
N ALA A 36 8.27 -0.29 -13.56
CA ALA A 36 9.10 0.81 -13.06
C ALA A 36 8.37 2.15 -13.13
N ALA A 37 7.69 2.45 -14.25
CA ALA A 37 6.89 3.65 -14.41
C ALA A 37 5.71 3.67 -13.42
N ALA A 38 5.02 2.54 -13.23
CA ALA A 38 3.95 2.42 -12.24
C ALA A 38 4.47 2.68 -10.81
N GLN A 39 5.63 2.14 -10.45
CA GLN A 39 6.26 2.37 -9.14
C GLN A 39 6.77 3.79 -8.95
N ALA A 40 7.30 4.42 -10.00
CA ALA A 40 7.67 5.83 -9.97
C ALA A 40 6.44 6.72 -9.77
N ALA A 41 5.36 6.47 -10.51
CA ALA A 41 4.10 7.20 -10.37
C ALA A 41 3.46 6.99 -8.98
N TYR A 42 3.47 5.76 -8.48
CA TYR A 42 2.98 5.43 -7.14
C TYR A 42 3.80 6.15 -6.06
N GLY A 43 5.14 6.07 -6.11
CA GLY A 43 6.02 6.75 -5.17
C GLY A 43 5.89 8.27 -5.20
N PHE A 44 5.72 8.84 -6.39
CA PHE A 44 5.46 10.27 -6.55
C PHE A 44 4.11 10.67 -5.91
N GLY A 45 3.06 9.86 -6.11
CA GLY A 45 1.76 10.05 -5.47
C GLY A 45 1.83 10.02 -3.95
N LEU A 46 2.52 9.01 -3.38
CA LEU A 46 2.79 8.92 -1.93
C LEU A 46 3.51 10.18 -1.41
N GLY A 47 4.50 10.67 -2.16
CA GLY A 47 5.26 11.86 -1.78
C GLY A 47 4.43 13.15 -1.75
N LEU A 48 3.40 13.28 -2.60
CA LEU A 48 2.50 14.42 -2.59
C LEU A 48 1.44 14.33 -1.49
N GLU A 49 0.92 13.14 -1.21
CA GLU A 49 -0.19 12.99 -0.28
C GLU A 49 0.22 13.11 1.19
N ASP A 50 1.41 12.63 1.56
CA ASP A 50 1.90 12.63 2.95
C ASP A 50 1.98 14.03 3.57
N PRO A 51 2.67 15.03 2.96
CA PRO A 51 2.73 16.37 3.52
C PRO A 51 1.37 17.06 3.52
N ASN A 52 0.52 16.79 2.51
CA ASN A 52 -0.82 17.38 2.44
C ASN A 52 -1.73 16.86 3.57
N LYS A 53 -1.74 15.54 3.82
CA LYS A 53 -2.48 14.92 4.93
C LYS A 53 -1.96 15.39 6.28
N LEU A 54 -0.64 15.44 6.45
CA LEU A 54 -0.02 15.85 7.71
C LEU A 54 -0.28 17.32 8.02
N GLY A 55 -0.14 18.21 7.04
CA GLY A 55 -0.41 19.64 7.20
C GLY A 55 -1.85 19.92 7.59
N CYS A 56 -2.81 19.24 6.96
CA CYS A 56 -4.23 19.34 7.32
C CYS A 56 -4.48 18.93 8.78
N ARG A 57 -3.84 17.84 9.23
CA ARG A 57 -3.94 17.35 10.61
C ARG A 57 -3.27 18.28 11.63
N GLN A 58 -2.11 18.84 11.29
CA GLN A 58 -1.39 19.78 12.14
C GLN A 58 -2.14 21.10 12.32
N ALA A 59 -2.81 21.58 11.26
CA ALA A 59 -3.61 22.81 11.33
C ALA A 59 -4.79 22.70 12.33
N VAL A 60 -5.36 21.50 12.46
CA VAL A 60 -6.51 21.25 13.37
C VAL A 60 -6.06 20.80 14.76
N THR A 61 -4.84 20.24 14.91
CA THR A 61 -4.36 19.66 16.17
C THR A 61 -3.48 20.63 16.96
N PRO A 62 -3.81 20.94 18.24
CA PRO A 62 -2.97 21.78 19.10
C PRO A 62 -1.53 21.26 19.24
N ALA A 63 -0.55 22.16 19.33
CA ALA A 63 0.89 21.84 19.34
C ALA A 63 1.28 20.78 20.38
N GLY A 64 0.71 20.83 21.59
CA GLY A 64 0.98 19.87 22.66
C GLY A 64 0.44 18.45 22.42
N MET A 65 -0.46 18.26 21.44
CA MET A 65 -1.09 16.95 21.15
C MET A 65 -0.62 16.33 19.83
N GLN A 66 0.21 17.02 19.03
CA GLN A 66 0.67 16.51 17.73
C GLN A 66 1.43 15.19 17.84
N GLY A 67 2.28 15.03 18.86
CA GLY A 67 3.03 13.79 19.10
C GLY A 67 2.11 12.58 19.39
N ARG A 68 1.09 12.78 20.24
CA ARG A 68 0.10 11.73 20.57
C ARG A 68 -0.75 11.38 19.36
N MET A 69 -1.20 12.39 18.63
CA MET A 69 -2.02 12.24 17.44
C MET A 69 -1.28 11.49 16.33
N ASN A 70 -0.02 11.84 16.06
CA ASN A 70 0.82 11.14 15.09
C ASN A 70 1.09 9.68 15.51
N ALA A 71 1.38 9.42 16.79
CA ALA A 71 1.57 8.08 17.31
C ALA A 71 0.33 7.20 17.11
N THR A 72 -0.86 7.70 17.47
CA THR A 72 -2.13 6.98 17.27
C THR A 72 -2.37 6.67 15.79
N MET A 73 -2.23 7.67 14.91
CA MET A 73 -2.47 7.48 13.47
C MET A 73 -1.48 6.49 12.86
N ARG A 74 -0.21 6.54 13.25
CA ARG A 74 0.80 5.58 12.77
C ARG A 74 0.52 4.17 13.24
N SER A 75 0.10 4.01 14.50
CA SER A 75 -0.29 2.71 15.05
C SER A 75 -1.48 2.13 14.30
N VAL A 76 -2.56 2.90 14.15
CA VAL A 76 -3.74 2.47 13.39
C VAL A 76 -3.37 2.08 11.96
N ASN A 77 -2.58 2.92 11.28
CA ASN A 77 -2.19 2.66 9.89
C ASN A 77 -1.39 1.34 9.76
N ARG A 78 -0.43 1.10 10.67
CA ARG A 78 0.34 -0.15 10.68
C ARG A 78 -0.53 -1.37 10.98
N THR A 79 -1.46 -1.26 11.93
CA THR A 79 -2.37 -2.36 12.26
C THR A 79 -3.28 -2.68 11.08
N MET A 80 -3.82 -1.67 10.39
CA MET A 80 -4.63 -1.88 9.19
C MET A 80 -3.84 -2.55 8.06
N ALA A 81 -2.55 -2.23 7.91
CA ALA A 81 -1.68 -2.92 6.96
C ALA A 81 -1.54 -4.42 7.28
N VAL A 82 -1.38 -4.78 8.57
CA VAL A 82 -1.33 -6.20 9.00
C VAL A 82 -2.65 -6.90 8.73
N VAL A 83 -3.79 -6.27 9.03
CA VAL A 83 -5.11 -6.81 8.74
C VAL A 83 -5.29 -7.04 7.24
N GLY A 84 -4.89 -6.07 6.41
CA GLY A 84 -4.90 -6.19 4.95
C GLY A 84 -4.02 -7.33 4.44
N ALA A 85 -2.82 -7.51 5.01
CA ALA A 85 -1.92 -8.60 4.65
C ALA A 85 -2.51 -9.98 4.98
N LEU A 86 -3.13 -10.14 6.16
CA LEU A 86 -3.81 -11.38 6.54
C LEU A 86 -5.00 -11.66 5.63
N ALA A 87 -5.86 -10.67 5.40
CA ALA A 87 -7.02 -10.79 4.53
C ALA A 87 -6.61 -11.14 3.09
N GLY A 88 -5.59 -10.46 2.55
CA GLY A 88 -5.05 -10.73 1.22
C GLY A 88 -4.42 -12.11 1.11
N GLY A 89 -3.70 -12.57 2.14
CA GLY A 89 -3.14 -13.92 2.19
C GLY A 89 -4.22 -15.01 2.18
N VAL A 90 -5.26 -14.86 3.01
CA VAL A 90 -6.41 -15.79 3.04
C VAL A 90 -7.17 -15.79 1.71
N LEU A 91 -7.39 -14.62 1.10
CA LEU A 91 -8.03 -14.53 -0.21
C LEU A 91 -7.17 -15.18 -1.30
N GLY A 92 -5.87 -14.91 -1.30
CA GLY A 92 -4.92 -15.50 -2.25
C GLY A 92 -4.89 -17.03 -2.19
N ASP A 93 -5.00 -17.60 -1.00
CA ASP A 93 -5.05 -19.05 -0.78
C ASP A 93 -6.41 -19.66 -1.20
N ARG A 94 -7.53 -18.97 -0.94
CA ARG A 94 -8.88 -19.51 -1.19
C ARG A 94 -9.36 -19.38 -2.63
N ILE A 95 -9.19 -18.21 -3.24
CA ILE A 95 -9.71 -17.93 -4.60
C ILE A 95 -8.58 -17.84 -5.64
N GLY A 96 -7.33 -17.90 -5.21
CA GLY A 96 -6.15 -17.80 -6.08
C GLY A 96 -5.59 -16.39 -6.18
N LEU A 97 -4.32 -16.30 -6.61
CA LEU A 97 -3.57 -15.04 -6.65
C LEU A 97 -4.13 -14.05 -7.68
N GLN A 98 -4.44 -14.51 -8.89
CA GLN A 98 -4.91 -13.64 -9.97
C GLN A 98 -6.22 -12.90 -9.63
N PRO A 99 -7.32 -13.56 -9.21
CA PRO A 99 -8.53 -12.84 -8.83
C PRO A 99 -8.35 -11.95 -7.59
N THR A 100 -7.47 -12.35 -6.66
CA THR A 100 -7.13 -11.53 -5.49
C THR A 100 -6.44 -10.22 -5.89
N LEU A 101 -5.52 -10.26 -6.86
CA LEU A 101 -4.86 -9.08 -7.39
C LEU A 101 -5.84 -8.16 -8.13
N TRP A 102 -6.75 -8.72 -8.94
CA TRP A 102 -7.79 -7.92 -9.59
C TRP A 102 -8.71 -7.25 -8.57
N LEU A 103 -9.08 -7.94 -7.49
CA LEU A 103 -9.84 -7.33 -6.40
C LEU A 103 -9.08 -6.17 -5.77
N ALA A 104 -7.78 -6.32 -5.51
CA ALA A 104 -6.96 -5.24 -4.96
C ALA A 104 -6.93 -4.02 -5.88
N VAL A 105 -6.80 -4.23 -7.20
CA VAL A 105 -6.87 -3.15 -8.20
C VAL A 105 -8.22 -2.44 -8.11
N VAL A 106 -9.33 -3.18 -8.10
CA VAL A 106 -10.68 -2.58 -8.00
C VAL A 106 -10.83 -1.76 -6.73
N VAL A 107 -10.41 -2.29 -5.57
CA VAL A 107 -10.50 -1.60 -4.28
C VAL A 107 -9.70 -0.28 -4.31
N VAL A 108 -8.48 -0.30 -4.82
CA VAL A 108 -7.63 0.90 -4.91
C VAL A 108 -8.20 1.89 -5.92
N SER A 109 -8.71 1.44 -7.06
CA SER A 109 -9.35 2.29 -8.07
C SER A 109 -10.60 2.96 -7.54
N VAL A 110 -11.44 2.25 -6.78
CA VAL A 110 -12.62 2.83 -6.12
C VAL A 110 -12.20 3.87 -5.09
N ALA A 111 -11.19 3.59 -4.26
CA ALA A 111 -10.67 4.56 -3.30
C ALA A 111 -10.13 5.83 -4.00
N ALA A 112 -9.40 5.67 -5.10
CA ALA A 112 -8.91 6.78 -5.91
C ALA A 112 -10.06 7.59 -6.52
N ALA A 113 -11.10 6.93 -7.04
CA ALA A 113 -12.29 7.60 -7.55
C ALA A 113 -13.00 8.41 -6.45
N VAL A 114 -13.21 7.82 -5.27
CA VAL A 114 -13.82 8.52 -4.13
C VAL A 114 -13.04 9.78 -3.76
N ILE A 115 -11.70 9.72 -3.74
CA ILE A 115 -10.86 10.89 -3.47
C ILE A 115 -10.94 11.91 -4.62
N ALA A 116 -10.90 11.45 -5.88
CA ALA A 116 -10.97 12.32 -7.05
C ALA A 116 -12.28 13.11 -7.13
N PHE A 117 -13.40 12.49 -6.73
CA PHE A 117 -14.72 13.10 -6.66
C PHE A 117 -15.03 13.75 -5.31
N SER A 118 -14.11 13.71 -4.34
CA SER A 118 -14.34 14.29 -3.02
C SER A 118 -14.38 15.83 -3.08
N PRO A 119 -15.38 16.49 -2.46
CA PRO A 119 -15.53 17.94 -2.44
C PRO A 119 -14.44 18.68 -1.65
N LEU A 120 -13.45 17.97 -1.09
CA LEU A 120 -12.27 18.56 -0.43
C LEU A 120 -11.45 19.48 -1.34
N ARG A 121 -11.60 19.38 -2.67
CA ARG A 121 -11.00 20.35 -3.63
C ARG A 121 -11.61 21.75 -3.54
N GLY A 122 -12.84 21.90 -3.02
CA GLY A 122 -13.54 23.19 -2.90
C GLY A 122 -13.22 23.98 -1.63
N ALA A 123 -12.83 23.30 -0.54
CA ALA A 123 -12.68 23.90 0.80
C ALA A 123 -11.59 24.98 0.91
N ARG A 124 -10.68 25.06 -0.08
CA ARG A 124 -9.66 26.11 -0.13
C ARG A 124 -10.20 27.47 -0.60
N ARG A 125 -11.36 27.52 -1.26
CA ARG A 125 -11.96 28.80 -1.72
C ARG A 125 -12.63 29.56 -0.59
N ASP A 126 -13.32 28.86 0.32
CA ASP A 126 -14.11 29.52 1.38
C ASP A 126 -13.26 30.16 2.50
N ALA A 127 -11.98 29.80 2.61
CA ALA A 127 -11.06 30.41 3.58
C ALA A 127 -10.45 31.72 3.08
N ASP A 128 -10.31 31.88 1.76
CA ASP A 128 -9.84 33.11 1.12
C ASP A 128 -10.97 34.16 1.11
N GLU A 129 -12.21 33.73 0.84
CA GLU A 129 -13.40 34.60 0.78
C GLU A 129 -13.88 35.10 2.15
N ARG A 130 -13.41 34.52 3.26
CA ARG A 130 -13.64 35.01 4.63
C ARG A 130 -12.49 35.86 5.18
N ALA A 131 -11.40 35.98 4.44
CA ALA A 131 -10.22 36.76 4.80
C ALA A 131 -10.14 38.12 4.06
N THR A 132 -11.04 38.37 3.11
CA THR A 132 -11.34 39.66 2.46
C THR A 132 -12.61 40.27 3.01
#